data_AF-A0A7Y5NDP5-F1
#
_entry.id   AF-A0A7Y5NDP5-F1
#
_cell.length_a   1.000
_cell.length_b   1.000
_cell.length_c   1.000
_cell.angle_alpha   90.00
_cell.angle_beta   90.00
_cell.angle_gamma   90.00
#
_symmetry.space_group_name_H-M   'P 1'
#
loop_
_entity.id
_entity.type
_entity.pdbx_description
1 polymer ?
#
loop_
_entity_poly.entity_id
_entity_poly.type
_entity_poly.pdbx_seq_one_letter_code
_entity_poly.pdbx_strand_id
1 'polypeptide(L)' 'MILTDIHPGVEPKTIRDNIGWEVKFADDLHVTEPPSLEELRLIREELDPQRIYI' A
#
# COMPACT_ATOMS: atom_id res chain seq x y z
N MET A 1 8.63 8.06 12.83
CA MET A 1 7.99 7.37 11.69
C MET A 1 7.38 8.42 10.78
N ILE A 2 7.47 8.25 9.47
CA ILE A 2 6.94 9.16 8.45
C ILE A 2 6.25 8.30 7.39
N LEU A 3 5.06 8.71 6.96
CA LEU A 3 4.32 8.10 5.85
C LEU A 3 4.81 8.68 4.52
N THR A 4 5.34 7.83 3.64
CA THR A 4 5.91 8.23 2.33
C THR A 4 4.97 7.96 1.16
N ASP A 5 4.13 6.93 1.28
CA ASP A 5 3.28 6.44 0.21
C ASP A 5 1.90 6.08 0.76
N ILE A 6 0.87 6.30 -0.06
CA ILE A 6 -0.51 5.88 0.20
C ILE A 6 -1.01 4.96 -0.92
N HIS A 7 -1.67 3.87 -0.55
CA HIS A 7 -2.31 3.03 -1.57
C HIS A 7 -3.45 3.79 -2.28
N PRO A 8 -3.67 3.53 -3.57
CA PRO A 8 -4.75 4.17 -4.33
C PRO A 8 -6.10 4.06 -3.62
N GLY A 9 -6.83 5.17 -3.50
CA GLY A 9 -8.15 5.24 -2.89
C GLY A 9 -8.16 5.40 -1.37
N VAL A 10 -6.99 5.51 -0.70
CA VAL A 10 -6.90 5.78 0.74
C VAL A 10 -6.76 7.29 0.99
N GLU A 11 -7.65 7.85 1.80
CA GLU A 11 -7.55 9.25 2.22
C GLU A 11 -6.62 9.43 3.44
N PRO A 12 -5.81 10.51 3.51
CA PRO A 12 -4.97 10.81 4.68
C PRO A 12 -5.74 10.89 6.01
N LYS A 13 -7.01 11.31 5.97
CA LYS A 13 -7.88 11.33 7.14
C LYS A 13 -8.09 9.93 7.72
N THR A 14 -8.39 8.94 6.86
CA THR A 14 -8.56 7.55 7.27
C THR A 14 -7.32 7.02 8.00
N ILE A 15 -6.12 7.41 7.55
CA ILE A 15 -4.86 7.01 8.19
C ILE A 15 -4.74 7.60 9.60
N ARG A 16 -5.03 8.90 9.76
CA ARG A 16 -5.00 9.57 11.07
C ARG A 16 -6.01 8.97 12.05
N ASP A 17 -7.21 8.61 11.57
CA ASP A 17 -8.28 8.05 12.39
C ASP A 17 -7.97 6.63 12.90
N ASN A 18 -7.07 5.90 12.23
CA ASN A 18 -6.75 4.49 12.54
C ASN A 18 -5.37 4.29 13.21
N ILE A 19 -4.60 5.35 13.43
CA ILE A 19 -3.27 5.27 14.04
C ILE A 19 -3.31 5.93 15.43
N GLY A 20 -2.86 5.19 16.45
CA GLY A 20 -2.90 5.63 17.85
C GLY A 20 -1.89 6.71 18.24
N TRP A 21 -1.19 7.30 17.27
CA TRP A 21 -0.19 8.35 17.45
C TRP A 21 -0.26 9.36 16.30
N GLU A 22 0.37 10.52 16.49
CA GLU A 22 0.39 11.56 15.47
C GLU A 22 1.20 11.13 14.23
N VAL A 23 0.52 11.10 13.09
CA VAL A 23 1.11 10.70 11.79
C VAL A 23 1.80 11.90 11.16
N LYS A 24 3.11 11.75 10.89
CA LYS A 24 3.90 12.66 10.06
C LYS A 24 3.88 12.18 8.61
N PHE A 25 3.64 13.08 7.68
CA PHE A 25 3.61 12.80 6.24
C PHE A 25 4.89 13.35 5.61
N ALA A 26 5.43 12.66 4.61
CA ALA A 26 6.50 13.19 3.78
C ALA A 26 5.99 14.41 3.00
N ASP A 27 6.88 15.36 2.72
CA ASP A 27 6.55 16.53 1.90
C ASP A 27 6.17 16.14 0.47
N ASP A 28 6.81 15.09 -0.04
CA ASP A 28 6.52 14.46 -1.33
C ASP A 28 5.81 13.11 -1.09
N LEU A 29 4.53 13.19 -0.71
CA LEU A 29 3.71 12.00 -0.47
C LEU A 29 3.24 11.42 -1.80
N HIS A 30 3.59 10.18 -2.09
CA HIS A 30 3.24 9.52 -3.33
C HIS A 30 2.07 8.54 -3.19
N VAL A 31 1.51 8.15 -4.34
CA VAL A 31 0.56 7.04 -4.42
C VAL A 31 1.33 5.80 -4.84
N THR A 32 1.14 4.68 -4.14
CA THR A 32 1.79 3.42 -4.47
C THR A 32 1.46 3.01 -5.91
N GLU A 33 2.48 2.75 -6.71
CA GLU A 33 2.32 2.30 -8.08
C GLU A 33 1.62 0.94 -8.15
N PRO A 34 0.76 0.70 -9.15
CA PRO A 34 0.17 -0.61 -9.35
C PRO A 34 1.26 -1.62 -9.73
N PRO A 35 1.16 -2.89 -9.29
CA PRO A 35 2.10 -3.93 -9.69
C PRO A 35 2.09 -4.15 -11.21
N SER A 36 3.24 -4.52 -11.75
CA SER A 36 3.38 -4.92 -13.16
C SER A 36 2.65 -6.23 -13.45
N LEU A 37 2.41 -6.50 -14.74
CA LEU A 37 1.78 -7.75 -15.18
C LEU A 37 2.63 -8.98 -14.80
N GLU A 38 3.96 -8.86 -14.83
CA GLU A 38 4.86 -9.94 -14.47
C GLU A 38 4.80 -10.25 -12.97
N GLU A 39 4.81 -9.22 -12.12
CA GLU A 39 4.66 -9.38 -10.68
C GLU A 39 3.30 -10.00 -10.31
N LEU A 40 2.23 -9.56 -10.97
CA LEU A 40 0.90 -10.16 -10.78
C LEU A 40 0.87 -11.63 -11.19
N ARG A 41 1.52 -12.00 -12.29
CA ARG A 41 1.61 -13.40 -12.73
C ARG A 41 2.38 -14.24 -11.71
N LEU A 42 3.55 -13.77 -11.30
CA LEU A 42 4.41 -14.45 -10.33
C LEU A 42 3.67 -14.70 -9.01
N ILE A 43 2.96 -13.70 -8.49
CA ILE A 43 2.20 -13.83 -7.25
C ILE A 43 1.05 -14.84 -7.42
N ARG A 44 0.27 -14.75 -8.50
CA ARG A 44 -0.95 -15.56 -8.67
C ARG A 44 -0.70 -17.00 -9.09
N GLU A 45 0.41 -17.28 -9.75
CA GLU A 45 0.68 -18.60 -10.35
C GLU A 45 1.79 -19.36 -9.63
N GLU A 46 2.77 -18.66 -9.03
CA GLU A 46 3.98 -19.30 -8.49
C GLU A 46 4.13 -19.11 -6.98
N LEU A 47 3.98 -17.88 -6.46
CA LEU A 47 4.24 -17.58 -5.04
C LEU A 47 3.04 -17.82 -4.13
N ASP A 48 1.85 -17.38 -4.56
CA ASP A 48 0.59 -17.57 -3.82
C ASP A 48 -0.51 -18.13 -4.73
N PRO A 49 -0.31 -19.35 -5.30
CA PRO A 49 -1.31 -19.98 -6.15
C PRO A 49 -2.61 -20.32 -5.39
N GLN A 50 -2.54 -20.44 -4.06
CA GLN A 50 -3.69 -20.74 -3.21
C GLN A 50 -4.48 -19.49 -2.78
N ARG A 51 -3.96 -18.29 -3.07
CA ARG A 51 -4.59 -17.01 -2.72
C ARG A 51 -4.83 -16.86 -1.22
N ILE A 52 -3.80 -17.16 -0.43
CA ILE A 52 -3.85 -16.97 1.02
C ILE A 52 -3.70 -15.48 1.37
N TYR A 53 -3.00 -14.70 0.54
CA TYR A 53 -2.65 -13.31 0.79
C TYR A 53 -3.29 -12.31 -0.18
N ILE A 54 -3.77 -12.76 -1.35
CA ILE A 54 -4.34 -11.92 -2.42
C ILE A 54 -5.78 -12.26 -2.80
#